data_AF-A0A7J4V884-F1
#
_entry.id   AF-A0A7J4V884-F1
#
_cell.length_a   1.000
_cell.length_b   1.000
_cell.length_c   1.000
_cell.angle_alpha   90.00
_cell.angle_beta   90.00
_cell.angle_gamma   90.00
#
_symmetry.space_group_name_H-M   'P 1'
#
loop_
_entity.id
_entity.type
_entity.pdbx_description
1 polymer ?
#
loop_
_entity_poly.entity_id
_entity_poly.type
_entity_poly.pdbx_seq_one_letter_code
_entity_poly.pdbx_strand_id
1 'polypeptide(L)'
;MNDEFFGRRDSMVKEQLQARGISNRLVLDAMLSVKRHLFVPERYRPYAYADGPLPIGLDQTISQPYIVAYMTEAVEPAPEMKVLEIGTGSGYQAAVLAEIVKEVYTIEYFDDLARNAAKLLDTLGYDNVKVKAGDGFFGWKEYAPFDAIIVTAAPEDVPQPLIEQLKEGGRMIIPLGGSGTIQSLVILQKVNGKIERREAMKVKFVPFLRK
;
A
#
# COMPACT_ATOMS: atom_id res chain seq x y z
N MET A 1 0.87 28.37 -3.57
CA MET A 1 1.80 27.89 -2.52
C MET A 1 2.92 27.13 -3.22
N ASN A 2 4.17 27.50 -2.97
CA ASN A 2 5.32 26.82 -3.56
C ASN A 2 5.50 25.46 -2.84
N ASP A 3 5.47 24.35 -3.58
CA ASP A 3 5.72 23.02 -2.99
C ASP A 3 7.23 22.84 -2.79
N GLU A 4 7.72 23.18 -1.60
CA GLU A 4 9.15 23.11 -1.26
C GLU A 4 9.74 21.70 -1.41
N PHE A 5 8.90 20.66 -1.41
CA PHE A 5 9.31 19.28 -1.54
C PHE A 5 9.29 18.77 -2.98
N PHE A 6 8.79 19.55 -3.95
CA PHE A 6 8.63 19.09 -5.33
C PHE A 6 9.93 18.54 -5.93
N GLY A 7 11.05 19.26 -5.77
CA GLY A 7 12.34 18.80 -6.29
C GLY A 7 12.78 17.45 -5.71
N ARG A 8 12.56 17.22 -4.41
CA ARG A 8 12.87 15.92 -3.77
C ARG A 8 11.95 14.82 -4.24
N ARG A 9 10.67 15.14 -4.47
CA ARG A 9 9.68 14.20 -5.00
C ARG A 9 9.98 13.81 -6.45
N ASP A 10 10.32 14.77 -7.30
CA ASP A 10 10.72 14.54 -8.69
C ASP A 10 12.00 13.71 -8.79
N SER A 11 13.04 14.03 -8.01
CA SER A 11 14.25 13.21 -7.91
C SER A 11 13.95 11.80 -7.41
N MET A 12 13.09 11.63 -6.40
CA MET A 12 12.68 10.30 -5.92
C MET A 12 12.05 9.48 -7.06
N VAL A 13 11.15 10.06 -7.85
CA VAL A 13 10.52 9.37 -8.98
C VAL A 13 11.56 8.98 -10.05
N LYS A 14 12.43 9.91 -10.46
CA LYS A 14 13.41 9.67 -11.53
C LYS A 14 14.53 8.72 -11.12
N GLU A 15 15.15 8.99 -9.97
CA GLU A 15 16.40 8.36 -9.55
C GLU A 15 16.15 7.09 -8.72
N GLN A 16 15.04 7.01 -7.98
CA GLN A 16 14.77 5.87 -7.10
C GLN A 16 13.70 4.92 -7.65
N LEU A 17 12.76 5.39 -8.49
CA LEU A 17 11.73 4.53 -9.08
C LEU A 17 12.07 4.14 -10.51
N GLN A 18 12.16 5.10 -11.43
CA GLN A 18 12.36 4.84 -12.87
C GLN A 18 13.70 4.16 -13.14
N ALA A 19 14.79 4.65 -12.55
CA ALA A 19 16.12 4.05 -12.69
C ALA A 19 16.19 2.60 -12.17
N ARG A 20 15.19 2.15 -11.39
CA ARG A 20 15.09 0.81 -10.82
C ARG A 20 13.97 -0.03 -11.43
N GLY A 21 13.44 0.39 -12.58
CA GLY A 21 12.54 -0.42 -13.41
C GLY A 21 11.05 -0.15 -13.26
N ILE A 22 10.63 0.76 -12.36
CA ILE A 22 9.22 1.20 -12.32
C ILE A 22 8.93 2.01 -13.58
N SER A 23 7.97 1.56 -14.38
CA SER A 23 7.74 2.08 -15.73
C SER A 23 6.28 2.38 -16.03
N ASN A 24 5.35 1.88 -15.21
CA ASN A 24 3.92 2.16 -15.35
C ASN A 24 3.66 3.65 -15.10
N ARG A 25 3.13 4.31 -16.14
CA ARG A 25 2.92 5.76 -16.12
C ARG A 25 1.94 6.20 -15.04
N LEU A 26 0.86 5.46 -14.82
CA LEU A 26 -0.13 5.76 -13.79
C LEU A 26 0.50 5.73 -12.40
N VAL A 27 1.37 4.76 -12.14
CA VAL A 27 2.10 4.64 -10.87
C VAL A 27 3.08 5.79 -10.68
N LEU A 28 3.87 6.12 -11.70
CA LEU A 28 4.83 7.22 -11.62
C LEU A 28 4.14 8.58 -11.43
N ASP A 29 3.02 8.82 -12.12
CA ASP A 29 2.23 10.04 -11.98
C ASP A 29 1.60 10.14 -10.58
N ALA A 30 1.05 9.04 -10.04
CA ALA A 30 0.54 8.99 -8.68
C ALA A 30 1.65 9.27 -7.64
N MET A 31 2.82 8.65 -7.78
CA MET A 31 3.96 8.88 -6.88
C MET A 31 4.49 10.33 -6.94
N LEU A 32 4.31 11.01 -8.08
CA LEU A 32 4.63 12.43 -8.25
C LEU A 32 3.50 13.36 -7.75
N SER A 33 2.25 12.92 -7.77
CA SER A 33 1.08 13.69 -7.30
C SER A 33 0.99 13.69 -5.78
N VAL A 34 1.09 12.50 -5.16
CA VAL A 34 0.88 12.34 -3.72
C VAL A 34 2.02 12.97 -2.92
N LYS A 35 1.67 13.96 -2.09
CA LYS A 35 2.60 14.65 -1.19
C LYS A 35 2.94 13.80 0.03
N ARG A 36 3.82 12.81 -0.14
CA ARG A 36 4.29 11.91 0.91
C ARG A 36 4.64 12.59 2.25
N HIS A 37 5.23 13.79 2.21
CA HIS A 37 5.57 14.57 3.42
C HIS A 37 4.36 14.98 4.29
N LEU A 38 3.13 14.89 3.78
CA LEU A 38 1.91 15.11 4.56
C LEU A 38 1.49 13.87 5.37
N PHE A 39 1.97 12.68 4.97
CA PHE A 39 1.70 11.39 5.62
C PHE A 39 2.79 10.98 6.63
N VAL A 40 3.79 11.83 6.85
CA VAL A 40 4.87 11.58 7.81
C VAL A 40 4.77 12.54 9.00
N PRO A 41 5.13 12.11 10.22
CA PRO A 41 5.27 13.01 11.35
C PRO A 41 6.24 14.16 11.02
N GLU A 42 5.96 15.35 11.55
CA GLU A 42 6.66 16.60 11.19
C GLU A 42 8.19 16.48 11.29
N ARG A 43 8.69 15.87 12.38
CA ARG A 43 10.12 15.62 12.61
C ARG A 43 10.82 14.80 11.52
N TYR A 44 10.07 14.02 10.73
CA TYR A 44 10.61 13.19 9.65
C TYR A 44 10.37 13.76 8.25
N ARG A 45 9.65 14.88 8.11
CA ARG A 45 9.40 15.52 6.80
C ARG A 45 10.66 15.79 5.98
N PRO A 46 11.81 16.22 6.56
CA PRO A 46 13.04 16.38 5.79
C PRO A 46 13.48 15.10 5.07
N TYR A 47 13.11 13.92 5.59
CA TYR A 47 13.47 12.61 5.05
C TYR A 47 12.34 11.96 4.23
N ALA A 48 11.21 12.63 4.02
CA ALA A 48 10.00 12.03 3.44
C ALA A 48 10.22 11.33 2.09
N TYR A 49 11.19 11.79 1.29
CA TYR A 49 11.52 11.30 -0.04
C TYR A 49 12.87 10.57 -0.11
N ALA A 50 13.45 10.26 1.04
CA ALA A 50 14.59 9.35 1.11
C ALA A 50 14.15 7.92 0.78
N ASP A 51 15.08 7.12 0.26
CA ASP A 51 14.82 5.73 -0.14
C ASP A 51 14.78 4.78 1.06
N GLY A 52 13.83 4.98 1.97
CA GLY A 52 13.67 4.17 3.17
C GLY A 52 12.34 4.37 3.89
N PRO A 53 11.99 3.47 4.82
CA PRO A 53 10.81 3.62 5.64
C PRO A 53 11.02 4.70 6.73
N LEU A 54 9.92 5.27 7.23
CA LEU A 54 9.96 6.23 8.34
C LEU A 54 8.97 5.82 9.46
N PRO A 55 9.26 6.08 10.74
CA PRO A 55 8.34 5.78 11.83
C PRO A 55 7.09 6.67 11.77
N ILE A 56 5.92 6.07 12.01
CA ILE A 56 4.63 6.78 12.08
C ILE A 56 3.92 6.65 13.44
N GLY A 57 4.57 6.00 14.41
CA GLY A 57 4.01 5.71 15.74
C GLY A 57 3.49 4.29 15.87
N LEU A 58 3.22 3.84 17.11
CA LEU A 58 2.75 2.47 17.43
C LEU A 58 3.62 1.36 16.83
N ASP A 59 4.94 1.58 16.77
CA ASP A 59 5.92 0.70 16.12
C ASP A 59 5.65 0.41 14.64
N GLN A 60 4.84 1.24 14.00
CA GLN A 60 4.54 1.17 12.56
C GLN A 60 5.45 2.11 11.77
N THR A 61 5.57 1.81 10.47
CA THR A 61 6.33 2.62 9.52
C THR A 61 5.53 2.90 8.26
N ILE A 62 5.77 4.06 7.65
CA ILE A 62 5.40 4.30 6.26
C ILE A 62 6.48 3.65 5.37
N SER A 63 6.09 2.76 4.47
CA SER A 63 7.02 1.96 3.65
C SER A 63 7.87 2.82 2.72
N GLN A 64 9.08 2.35 2.41
CA GLN A 64 10.00 2.92 1.41
C GLN A 64 9.27 3.28 0.09
N PRO A 65 9.52 4.46 -0.52
CA PRO A 65 8.83 4.87 -1.76
C PRO A 65 8.92 3.84 -2.89
N TYR A 66 10.10 3.24 -3.09
CA TYR A 66 10.27 2.18 -4.09
C TYR A 66 9.35 0.98 -3.85
N ILE A 67 9.21 0.52 -2.60
CA ILE A 67 8.35 -0.62 -2.27
C ILE A 67 6.87 -0.28 -2.52
N VAL A 68 6.44 0.93 -2.18
CA VAL A 68 5.07 1.41 -2.49
C VAL A 68 4.82 1.39 -4.01
N ALA A 69 5.73 1.97 -4.79
CA ALA A 69 5.60 2.00 -6.25
C ALA A 69 5.62 0.59 -6.85
N TYR A 70 6.53 -0.27 -6.41
CA TYR A 70 6.63 -1.66 -6.87
C TYR A 70 5.37 -2.46 -6.56
N MET A 71 4.86 -2.37 -5.33
CA MET A 71 3.64 -3.07 -4.93
C MET A 71 2.44 -2.60 -5.73
N THR A 72 2.36 -1.29 -5.96
CA THR A 72 1.31 -0.68 -6.78
C THR A 72 1.40 -1.15 -8.23
N GLU A 73 2.58 -1.14 -8.86
CA GLU A 73 2.77 -1.59 -10.25
C GLU A 73 2.49 -3.09 -10.43
N ALA A 74 2.88 -3.92 -9.45
CA ALA A 74 2.76 -5.37 -9.53
C ALA A 74 1.31 -5.89 -9.52
N VAL A 75 0.36 -5.09 -9.03
CA VAL A 75 -1.07 -5.42 -9.12
C VAL A 75 -1.72 -4.95 -10.43
N GLU A 76 -0.96 -4.31 -11.32
CA GLU A 76 -1.39 -3.75 -12.61
C GLU A 76 -2.67 -2.90 -12.48
N PRO A 77 -2.59 -1.77 -11.77
CA PRO A 77 -3.76 -0.99 -11.39
C PRO A 77 -4.37 -0.32 -12.63
N ALA A 78 -5.70 -0.26 -12.66
CA ALA A 78 -6.45 0.40 -13.72
C ALA A 78 -7.60 1.28 -13.15
N PRO A 79 -8.04 2.33 -13.87
CA PRO A 79 -9.02 3.30 -13.39
C PRO A 79 -10.37 2.73 -12.94
N GLU A 80 -10.79 1.59 -13.46
CA GLU A 80 -12.04 0.92 -13.13
C GLU A 80 -11.95 0.01 -11.90
N MET A 81 -10.75 -0.25 -11.40
CA MET A 81 -10.52 -1.25 -10.36
C MET A 81 -11.01 -0.80 -8.98
N LYS A 82 -11.43 -1.81 -8.21
CA LYS A 82 -11.69 -1.71 -6.78
C LYS A 82 -10.61 -2.49 -6.02
N VAL A 83 -9.87 -1.80 -5.16
CA VAL A 83 -8.69 -2.36 -4.47
C VAL A 83 -8.92 -2.44 -2.97
N LEU A 84 -8.48 -3.54 -2.35
CA LEU A 84 -8.37 -3.68 -0.90
C LEU A 84 -6.92 -3.54 -0.46
N GLU A 85 -6.64 -2.65 0.48
CA GLU A 85 -5.38 -2.55 1.21
C GLU A 85 -5.56 -3.09 2.63
N ILE A 86 -4.61 -3.90 3.10
CA ILE A 86 -4.51 -4.33 4.48
C ILE A 86 -3.28 -3.70 5.11
N GLY A 87 -3.51 -2.84 6.12
CA GLY A 87 -2.51 -2.03 6.80
C GLY A 87 -2.50 -0.59 6.30
N THR A 88 -3.54 0.19 6.63
CA THR A 88 -3.62 1.61 6.21
C THR A 88 -2.41 2.42 6.69
N GLY A 89 -1.96 2.19 7.92
CA GLY A 89 -0.86 2.91 8.55
C GLY A 89 -1.07 4.43 8.52
N SER A 90 -0.26 5.12 7.71
CA SER A 90 -0.38 6.57 7.52
C SER A 90 -1.47 6.98 6.51
N GLY A 91 -1.93 6.06 5.66
CA GLY A 91 -2.80 6.32 4.52
C GLY A 91 -2.07 6.61 3.21
N TYR A 92 -0.72 6.61 3.20
CA TYR A 92 0.04 6.98 1.99
C TYR A 92 -0.15 6.00 0.81
N GLN A 93 -0.12 4.69 1.05
CA GLN A 93 -0.33 3.70 -0.02
C GLN A 93 -1.78 3.72 -0.50
N ALA A 94 -2.76 3.91 0.38
CA ALA A 94 -4.15 4.19 0.00
C ALA A 94 -4.28 5.40 -0.93
N ALA A 95 -3.64 6.52 -0.59
CA ALA A 95 -3.63 7.73 -1.42
C ALA A 95 -3.00 7.49 -2.80
N VAL A 96 -1.87 6.77 -2.86
CA VAL A 96 -1.24 6.41 -4.15
C VAL A 96 -2.15 5.54 -5.01
N LEU A 97 -2.87 4.59 -4.42
CA LEU A 97 -3.87 3.81 -5.14
C LEU A 97 -5.04 4.66 -5.61
N ALA A 98 -5.50 5.59 -4.77
CA ALA A 98 -6.65 6.44 -5.01
C ALA A 98 -6.47 7.42 -6.17
N GLU A 99 -5.24 7.83 -6.47
CA GLU A 99 -4.90 8.61 -7.68
C GLU A 99 -5.10 7.80 -8.98
N ILE A 100 -5.17 6.46 -8.89
CA ILE A 100 -5.18 5.57 -10.06
C ILE A 100 -6.53 4.87 -10.23
N VAL A 101 -7.12 4.34 -9.15
CA VAL A 101 -8.24 3.38 -9.22
C VAL A 101 -9.58 3.99 -8.80
N LYS A 102 -10.68 3.31 -9.13
CA LYS A 102 -12.04 3.79 -8.86
C LYS A 102 -12.34 3.92 -7.38
N GLU A 103 -12.00 2.88 -6.60
CA GLU A 103 -12.28 2.82 -5.16
C GLU A 103 -11.17 2.07 -4.42
N VAL A 104 -10.76 2.62 -3.28
CA VAL A 104 -9.81 2.00 -2.37
C VAL A 104 -10.52 1.71 -1.05
N TYR A 105 -10.43 0.48 -0.59
CA TYR A 105 -10.87 0.03 0.71
C TYR A 105 -9.64 -0.31 1.52
N THR A 106 -9.48 0.24 2.72
CA THR A 106 -8.28 0.01 3.52
C THR A 106 -8.62 -0.31 4.97
N ILE A 107 -7.99 -1.35 5.52
CA ILE A 107 -8.21 -1.82 6.90
C ILE A 107 -6.97 -1.57 7.74
N GLU A 108 -7.16 -1.01 8.92
CA GLU A 108 -6.11 -0.76 9.89
C GLU A 108 -6.41 -1.42 11.23
N TYR A 109 -5.40 -2.09 11.79
CA TYR A 109 -5.49 -2.77 13.06
C TYR A 109 -5.61 -1.78 14.23
N PHE A 110 -4.80 -0.72 14.24
CA PHE A 110 -4.78 0.26 15.32
C PHE A 110 -5.82 1.36 15.10
N ASP A 111 -6.83 1.42 15.98
CA ASP A 111 -7.95 2.36 15.84
C ASP A 111 -7.48 3.83 15.74
N ASP A 112 -6.41 4.20 16.46
CA ASP A 112 -5.82 5.55 16.41
C ASP A 112 -5.24 5.88 15.02
N LEU A 113 -4.49 4.94 14.42
CA LEU A 113 -3.95 5.11 13.07
C LEU A 113 -5.08 5.15 12.03
N ALA A 114 -6.10 4.29 12.17
CA ALA A 114 -7.25 4.26 11.28
C ALA A 114 -7.97 5.62 11.26
N ARG A 115 -8.26 6.18 12.44
CA ARG A 115 -8.92 7.49 12.56
C ARG A 115 -8.05 8.63 12.02
N ASN A 116 -6.75 8.61 12.30
CA ASN A 116 -5.83 9.63 11.82
C ASN A 116 -5.68 9.61 10.30
N ALA A 117 -5.51 8.43 9.70
CA ALA A 117 -5.41 8.24 8.26
C ALA A 117 -6.71 8.66 7.56
N ALA A 118 -7.88 8.25 8.08
CA ALA A 118 -9.18 8.65 7.53
C ALA A 118 -9.34 10.18 7.50
N LYS A 119 -9.04 10.85 8.62
CA LYS A 119 -9.10 12.31 8.70
C LYS A 119 -8.14 13.00 7.74
N LEU A 120 -6.91 12.49 7.62
CA LEU A 120 -5.91 13.05 6.72
C LEU A 120 -6.33 12.90 5.25
N LEU A 121 -6.78 11.71 4.85
CA LEU A 121 -7.24 11.42 3.51
C LEU A 121 -8.43 12.31 3.10
N ASP A 122 -9.40 12.48 4.00
CA ASP A 122 -10.53 13.40 3.85
C ASP A 122 -10.06 14.86 3.69
N THR A 123 -9.15 15.32 4.56
CA THR A 123 -8.57 16.68 4.48
C THR A 123 -7.84 16.93 3.15
N LEU A 124 -7.27 15.88 2.55
CA LEU A 124 -6.55 15.95 1.28
C LEU A 124 -7.47 15.73 0.06
N GLY A 125 -8.76 15.43 0.27
CA GLY A 125 -9.76 15.29 -0.80
C GLY A 125 -9.82 13.90 -1.45
N TYR A 126 -9.36 12.84 -0.77
CA TYR A 126 -9.46 11.46 -1.26
C TYR A 126 -10.83 10.85 -0.97
N ASP A 127 -11.84 11.27 -1.73
CA ASP A 127 -13.25 10.85 -1.56
C ASP A 127 -13.51 9.38 -1.96
N ASN A 128 -12.61 8.78 -2.72
CA ASN A 128 -12.68 7.38 -3.17
C ASN A 128 -11.96 6.40 -2.25
N VAL A 129 -11.56 6.82 -1.04
CA VAL A 129 -10.93 5.94 -0.02
C VAL A 129 -11.87 5.71 1.15
N LYS A 130 -12.14 4.44 1.47
CA LYS A 130 -12.87 4.03 2.67
C LYS A 130 -11.93 3.33 3.65
N VAL A 131 -11.76 3.94 4.83
CA VAL A 131 -10.93 3.42 5.91
C VAL A 131 -11.79 2.70 6.95
N LYS A 132 -11.34 1.54 7.42
CA LYS A 132 -11.96 0.79 8.52
C LYS A 132 -10.93 0.39 9.56
N ALA A 133 -11.25 0.63 10.84
CA ALA A 133 -10.55 -0.03 11.94
C ALA A 133 -11.03 -1.48 12.05
N GLY A 134 -10.10 -2.45 12.08
CA GLY A 134 -10.45 -3.86 12.17
C GLY A 134 -9.29 -4.82 11.94
N ASP A 135 -9.56 -6.11 12.06
CA ASP A 135 -8.60 -7.17 11.73
C ASP A 135 -8.59 -7.43 10.22
N GLY A 136 -7.46 -7.10 9.59
CA GLY A 136 -7.24 -7.30 8.16
C GLY A 136 -7.24 -8.76 7.70
N PHE A 137 -7.08 -9.73 8.62
CA PHE A 137 -7.10 -11.16 8.31
C PHE A 137 -8.40 -11.57 7.61
N PHE A 138 -9.52 -10.97 8.03
CA PHE A 138 -10.84 -11.29 7.50
C PHE A 138 -11.19 -10.55 6.21
N GLY A 139 -10.35 -9.61 5.76
CA GLY A 139 -10.67 -8.70 4.66
C GLY A 139 -11.95 -7.89 4.91
N TRP A 140 -12.63 -7.51 3.83
CA TRP A 140 -13.87 -6.73 3.88
C TRP A 140 -14.97 -7.35 3.00
N LYS A 141 -15.56 -8.45 3.48
CA LYS A 141 -16.54 -9.25 2.73
C LYS A 141 -17.71 -8.45 2.15
N GLU A 142 -18.20 -7.43 2.86
CA GLU A 142 -19.30 -6.57 2.38
C GLU A 142 -19.00 -5.86 1.05
N TYR A 143 -17.74 -5.57 0.77
CA TYR A 143 -17.30 -4.90 -0.45
C TYR A 143 -16.56 -5.82 -1.42
N ALA A 144 -16.40 -7.09 -1.08
CA ALA A 144 -15.84 -8.09 -1.98
C ALA A 144 -16.76 -8.30 -3.20
N PRO A 145 -16.23 -8.82 -4.33
CA PRO A 145 -14.83 -9.15 -4.57
C PRO A 145 -14.01 -7.94 -5.07
N PHE A 146 -12.69 -8.02 -4.89
CA PHE A 146 -11.70 -6.98 -5.25
C PHE A 146 -10.88 -7.36 -6.48
N ASP A 147 -10.56 -6.38 -7.32
CA ASP A 147 -9.70 -6.54 -8.49
C ASP A 147 -8.23 -6.75 -8.08
N ALA A 148 -7.81 -6.05 -7.04
CA ALA A 148 -6.50 -6.23 -6.44
C ALA A 148 -6.53 -6.16 -4.90
N ILE A 149 -5.56 -6.83 -4.27
CA ILE A 149 -5.34 -6.77 -2.83
C ILE A 149 -3.86 -6.47 -2.54
N ILE A 150 -3.58 -5.44 -1.75
CA ILE A 150 -2.23 -5.09 -1.30
C ILE A 150 -2.15 -5.27 0.21
N VAL A 151 -1.17 -6.04 0.68
CA VAL A 151 -0.95 -6.25 2.13
C VAL A 151 0.37 -5.62 2.53
N THR A 152 0.33 -4.66 3.46
CA THR A 152 1.48 -3.85 3.90
C THR A 152 1.97 -4.24 5.30
N ALA A 153 1.67 -5.47 5.73
CA ALA A 153 2.20 -6.13 6.91
C ALA A 153 2.47 -7.61 6.59
N ALA A 154 3.41 -8.25 7.29
CA ALA A 154 3.86 -9.60 6.97
C ALA A 154 3.17 -10.69 7.80
N PRO A 155 2.22 -11.46 7.24
CA PRO A 155 1.76 -12.70 7.86
C PRO A 155 2.75 -13.85 7.60
N GLU A 156 2.54 -14.97 8.29
CA GLU A 156 3.26 -16.22 8.02
C GLU A 156 2.82 -16.84 6.69
N ASP A 157 1.50 -17.01 6.54
CA ASP A 157 0.84 -17.54 5.34
C ASP A 157 -0.15 -16.54 4.75
N VAL A 158 -0.55 -16.76 3.49
CA VAL A 158 -1.58 -15.95 2.84
C VAL A 158 -2.93 -16.18 3.53
N PRO A 159 -3.60 -15.15 4.06
CA PRO A 159 -4.91 -15.33 4.68
C PRO A 159 -5.96 -15.82 3.67
N GLN A 160 -6.54 -16.99 3.93
CA GLN A 160 -7.56 -17.57 3.06
C GLN A 160 -8.76 -16.64 2.77
N PRO A 161 -9.27 -15.83 3.73
CA PRO A 161 -10.35 -14.89 3.43
C PRO A 161 -9.99 -13.86 2.36
N LEU A 162 -8.71 -13.50 2.21
CA LEU A 162 -8.27 -12.57 1.17
C LEU A 162 -8.23 -13.24 -0.22
N ILE A 163 -7.86 -14.52 -0.30
CA ILE A 163 -7.94 -15.32 -1.54
C ILE A 163 -9.39 -15.46 -2.01
N GLU A 164 -10.31 -15.69 -1.09
CA GLU A 164 -11.75 -15.79 -1.37
C GLU A 164 -12.33 -14.48 -1.90
N GLN A 165 -11.84 -13.35 -1.39
CA GLN A 165 -12.31 -12.01 -1.78
C GLN A 165 -11.62 -11.45 -3.02
N LEU A 166 -10.57 -12.11 -3.53
CA LEU A 166 -9.92 -11.75 -4.79
C LEU A 166 -10.76 -12.25 -5.98
N LYS A 167 -11.01 -11.37 -6.96
CA LYS A 167 -11.68 -11.72 -8.22
C LYS A 167 -10.85 -12.72 -9.02
N GLU A 168 -11.52 -13.49 -9.87
CA GLU A 168 -10.86 -14.25 -10.94
C GLU A 168 -10.08 -13.28 -11.84
N GLY A 169 -8.84 -13.64 -12.20
CA GLY A 169 -7.89 -12.75 -12.89
C GLY A 169 -7.23 -11.69 -12.01
N GLY A 170 -7.76 -11.44 -10.81
CA GLY A 170 -7.24 -10.42 -9.88
C GLY A 170 -5.87 -10.78 -9.30
N ARG A 171 -5.15 -9.76 -8.82
CA ARG A 171 -3.81 -9.91 -8.26
C ARG A 171 -3.71 -9.51 -6.79
N MET A 172 -2.88 -10.21 -6.04
CA MET A 172 -2.52 -9.83 -4.68
C MET A 172 -1.01 -9.70 -4.56
N ILE A 173 -0.55 -8.69 -3.83
CA ILE A 173 0.85 -8.59 -3.41
C ILE A 173 0.93 -8.54 -1.89
N ILE A 174 1.78 -9.41 -1.33
CA ILE A 174 1.83 -9.67 0.11
C ILE A 174 3.25 -10.09 0.51
N PRO A 175 3.83 -9.53 1.60
CA PRO A 175 5.07 -10.04 2.17
C PRO A 175 4.81 -11.28 3.04
N LEU A 176 5.55 -12.37 2.84
CA LEU A 176 5.40 -13.62 3.58
C LEU A 176 6.69 -14.02 4.29
N GLY A 177 6.58 -14.55 5.51
CA GLY A 177 7.71 -15.03 6.31
C GLY A 177 7.63 -14.71 7.80
N GLY A 178 6.53 -14.10 8.25
CA GLY A 178 6.32 -13.76 9.65
C GLY A 178 7.16 -12.57 10.14
N SER A 179 6.98 -12.24 11.42
CA SER A 179 7.62 -11.09 12.06
C SER A 179 9.11 -11.30 12.37
N GLY A 180 9.89 -10.22 12.35
CA GLY A 180 11.28 -10.23 12.85
C GLY A 180 12.31 -10.85 11.91
N THR A 181 11.88 -11.42 10.78
CA THR A 181 12.73 -12.09 9.78
C THR A 181 12.88 -11.24 8.51
N ILE A 182 13.66 -11.73 7.54
CA ILE A 182 13.58 -11.26 6.16
C ILE A 182 12.40 -11.98 5.52
N GLN A 183 11.43 -11.23 4.98
CA GLN A 183 10.29 -11.79 4.26
C GLN A 183 10.54 -11.83 2.76
N SER A 184 9.68 -12.59 2.07
CA SER A 184 9.62 -12.63 0.61
C SER A 184 8.35 -11.92 0.18
N LEU A 185 8.48 -10.85 -0.60
CA LEU A 185 7.35 -10.21 -1.27
C LEU A 185 6.90 -11.15 -2.39
N VAL A 186 5.63 -11.55 -2.38
CA VAL A 186 5.08 -12.46 -3.37
C VAL A 186 3.92 -11.80 -4.11
N ILE A 187 3.81 -12.14 -5.39
CA ILE A 187 2.68 -11.78 -6.25
C ILE A 187 1.87 -13.04 -6.46
N LEU A 188 0.56 -12.93 -6.21
CA LEU A 188 -0.42 -13.97 -6.41
C LEU A 188 -1.37 -13.52 -7.52
N GLN A 189 -1.79 -14.45 -8.38
CA GLN A 189 -2.85 -14.21 -9.35
C GLN A 189 -3.87 -15.35 -9.27
N LYS A 190 -5.15 -15.00 -9.32
CA LYS A 190 -6.23 -16.00 -9.35
C LYS A 190 -6.50 -16.41 -10.79
N VAL A 191 -6.29 -17.69 -11.10
CA VAL A 191 -6.44 -18.29 -12.42
C VAL A 191 -7.20 -19.61 -12.30
N ASN A 192 -8.35 -19.69 -12.96
CA ASN A 192 -9.30 -20.80 -12.90
C ASN A 192 -9.63 -21.22 -11.46
N GLY A 193 -9.87 -20.25 -10.58
CA GLY A 193 -10.16 -20.47 -9.16
C GLY A 193 -8.98 -20.94 -8.31
N LYS A 194 -7.77 -21.04 -8.87
CA LYS A 194 -6.53 -21.40 -8.17
C LYS A 194 -5.62 -20.19 -8.05
N ILE A 195 -4.70 -20.24 -7.08
CA ILE A 195 -3.68 -19.21 -6.91
C ILE A 195 -2.37 -19.65 -7.57
N GLU A 196 -1.95 -18.87 -8.57
CA GLU A 196 -0.59 -18.89 -9.08
C GLU A 196 0.27 -17.93 -8.26
N ARG A 197 1.49 -18.35 -7.90
CA ARG A 197 2.39 -17.61 -7.02
C ARG A 197 3.74 -17.39 -7.68
N ARG A 198 4.27 -16.18 -7.57
CA ARG A 198 5.65 -15.82 -7.94
C ARG A 198 6.30 -15.00 -6.84
N GLU A 199 7.55 -15.32 -6.50
CA GLU A 199 8.37 -14.50 -5.61
C GLU A 199 8.94 -13.29 -6.37
N ALA A 200 8.87 -12.11 -5.76
CA ALA A 200 9.36 -10.86 -6.32
C ALA A 200 10.74 -10.49 -5.77
N MET A 201 10.85 -10.27 -4.46
CA MET A 201 12.09 -9.83 -3.80
C MET A 201 12.06 -10.05 -2.30
N LYS A 202 13.21 -9.90 -1.64
CA LYS A 202 13.30 -9.87 -0.18
C LYS A 202 12.93 -8.50 0.37
N VAL A 203 12.18 -8.48 1.46
CA VAL A 203 11.67 -7.26 2.11
C VAL A 203 11.67 -7.41 3.63
N LYS A 204 11.44 -6.29 4.33
CA LYS A 204 11.25 -6.26 5.77
C LYS A 204 10.04 -5.38 6.12
N PHE A 205 8.92 -6.01 6.44
CA PHE A 205 7.67 -5.38 6.84
C PHE A 205 7.41 -5.57 8.34
N VAL A 206 6.49 -4.75 8.85
CA VAL A 206 5.95 -4.87 10.21
C VAL A 206 5.11 -6.16 10.36
N PRO A 207 4.91 -6.66 11.59
CA PRO A 207 4.12 -7.86 11.83
C PRO A 207 2.67 -7.70 11.38
N PHE A 208 2.07 -8.76 10.84
CA PHE A 208 0.62 -8.83 10.66
C PHE A 208 -0.05 -9.25 11.97
N LEU A 209 -0.79 -8.33 12.60
CA LEU A 209 -1.48 -8.57 13.87
C LEU A 209 -2.91 -9.08 13.65
N ARG A 210 -3.48 -9.71 14.69
CA ARG A 210 -4.83 -10.27 14.71
C ARG A 210 -5.60 -9.78 15.93
N LYS A 211 -6.89 -9.47 15.79
CA LYS A 211 -7.77 -9.07 16.90
C LYS A 211 -8.63 -10.23 17.38
#